data_AF-A0A3S9QBX5-F1
#
_entry.id   AF-A0A3S9QBX5-F1
#
_cell.length_a   1.000
_cell.length_b   1.000
_cell.length_c   1.000
_cell.angle_alpha   90.00
_cell.angle_beta   90.00
_cell.angle_gamma   90.00
#
_symmetry.space_group_name_H-M   'P 1'
#
loop_
_entity.id
_entity.type
_entity.pdbx_description
1 polymer ?
#
loop_
_entity_poly.entity_id
_entity_poly.type
_entity_poly.pdbx_seq_one_letter_code
_entity_poly.pdbx_strand_id
1 'polypeptide(L)'
;MQAQAIIEQQQDIRADEIAENTAFTQGSYWQATEFRFDFALFMLMFIIPFSLTVLVPIFILGYWLVSSGIMQNYQQHSRAFNITAWLGIGLGLVIETSGLLVAQHPVSNQVVILQVVGEGLYYVGQLVMSAGYFGLIMYLLSDEKWRKRFAMFAPMGRMALTNYIMHSVILSSIFYGYAGGYFGGISRAPQMLIVLAIIIFQLQFSRWWLNHYAFGPLEWLWRCLSYKKIQTMRKL
;
A
#
# COMPACT_ATOMS: atom_id res chain seq x y z
N MET A 1 -24.58 -8.50 33.75
CA MET A 1 -24.25 -7.27 33.02
C MET A 1 -23.02 -7.44 32.11
N GLN A 2 -21.79 -7.67 32.61
CA GLN A 2 -20.61 -7.86 31.72
C GLN A 2 -20.73 -9.06 30.75
N ALA A 3 -21.19 -10.22 31.21
CA ALA A 3 -21.32 -11.40 30.34
C ALA A 3 -22.39 -11.22 29.23
N GLN A 4 -23.47 -10.49 29.50
CA GLN A 4 -24.49 -10.19 28.51
C GLN A 4 -23.97 -9.18 27.47
N ALA A 5 -23.25 -8.14 27.91
CA ALA A 5 -22.61 -7.18 27.00
C ALA A 5 -21.57 -7.85 26.08
N ILE A 6 -20.80 -8.83 26.60
CA ILE A 6 -19.84 -9.60 25.78
C ILE A 6 -20.58 -10.46 24.74
N ILE A 7 -21.70 -11.08 25.11
CA ILE A 7 -22.49 -11.91 24.19
C ILE A 7 -23.13 -11.05 23.09
N GLU A 8 -23.69 -9.90 23.47
CA GLU A 8 -24.29 -8.94 22.53
C GLU A 8 -23.23 -8.39 21.55
N GLN A 9 -22.05 -7.99 22.05
CA GLN A 9 -20.93 -7.58 21.21
C GLN A 9 -20.46 -8.69 20.25
N GLN A 10 -20.41 -9.95 20.70
CA GLN A 10 -20.06 -11.08 19.83
C GLN A 10 -21.12 -11.37 18.77
N GLN A 11 -22.40 -11.11 19.07
CA GLN A 11 -23.49 -11.25 18.12
C GLN A 11 -23.43 -10.17 17.05
N ASP A 12 -23.16 -8.91 17.42
CA ASP A 12 -22.98 -7.81 16.48
C ASP A 12 -21.80 -8.05 15.54
N ILE A 13 -20.63 -8.44 16.07
CA ILE A 13 -19.45 -8.76 15.25
C ILE A 13 -19.78 -9.87 14.24
N ARG A 14 -20.48 -10.93 14.66
CA ARG A 14 -20.88 -12.02 13.76
C ARG A 14 -21.90 -11.57 12.72
N ALA A 15 -22.84 -10.70 13.07
CA ALA A 15 -23.81 -10.16 12.14
C ALA A 15 -23.12 -9.32 11.05
N ASP A 16 -22.16 -8.47 11.46
CA ASP A 16 -21.34 -7.69 10.55
C ASP A 16 -20.47 -8.57 9.65
N GLU A 17 -19.84 -9.61 10.19
CA GLU A 17 -19.06 -10.59 9.42
C GLU A 17 -19.93 -11.31 8.37
N ILE A 18 -21.18 -11.65 8.69
CA ILE A 18 -22.10 -12.28 7.75
C ILE A 18 -22.53 -11.29 6.66
N ALA A 19 -22.84 -10.04 7.04
CA ALA A 19 -23.18 -8.98 6.10
C ALA A 19 -22.02 -8.67 5.14
N GLU A 20 -20.80 -8.57 5.67
CA GLU A 20 -19.56 -8.37 4.90
C GLU A 20 -19.34 -9.51 3.91
N ASN A 21 -19.36 -10.75 4.40
CA ASN A 21 -19.16 -11.91 3.54
C ASN A 21 -20.24 -11.98 2.46
N THR A 22 -21.50 -11.69 2.77
CA THR A 22 -22.57 -11.69 1.78
C THR A 22 -22.35 -10.60 0.72
N ALA A 23 -22.06 -9.37 1.15
CA ALA A 23 -21.81 -8.24 0.26
C ALA A 23 -20.61 -8.48 -0.67
N PHE A 24 -19.55 -9.14 -0.20
CA PHE A 24 -18.34 -9.37 -0.98
C PHE A 24 -18.28 -10.70 -1.71
N THR A 25 -19.05 -11.73 -1.35
CA THR A 25 -19.03 -13.04 -2.06
C THR A 25 -20.18 -13.19 -3.04
N GLN A 26 -21.35 -12.63 -2.75
CA GLN A 26 -22.58 -12.79 -3.55
C GLN A 26 -23.13 -11.46 -4.05
N GLY A 27 -22.71 -10.35 -3.46
CA GLY A 27 -23.20 -9.02 -3.82
C GLY A 27 -22.72 -8.53 -5.19
N SER A 28 -23.55 -7.68 -5.77
CA SER A 28 -23.18 -6.85 -6.92
C SER A 28 -22.10 -5.82 -6.56
N TYR A 29 -21.49 -5.21 -7.57
CA TYR A 29 -20.53 -4.11 -7.37
C TYR A 29 -21.08 -2.99 -6.48
N TRP A 30 -22.37 -2.66 -6.65
CA TRP A 30 -23.02 -1.60 -5.88
C TRP A 30 -23.22 -1.98 -4.41
N GLN A 31 -23.64 -3.21 -4.13
CA GLN A 31 -23.79 -3.69 -2.75
C GLN A 31 -22.44 -3.75 -2.01
N ALA A 32 -21.38 -4.20 -2.68
CA ALA A 32 -20.03 -4.16 -2.13
C ALA A 32 -19.55 -2.72 -1.88
N THR A 33 -19.92 -1.77 -2.75
CA THR A 33 -19.56 -0.35 -2.61
C THR A 33 -20.31 0.31 -1.46
N GLU A 34 -21.62 0.06 -1.36
CA GLU A 34 -22.48 0.57 -0.30
C GLU A 34 -22.00 0.10 1.07
N PHE A 35 -21.68 -1.19 1.23
CA PHE A 35 -21.12 -1.73 2.46
C PHE A 35 -19.81 -1.03 2.88
N ARG A 36 -18.98 -0.64 1.91
CA ARG A 36 -17.72 0.07 2.18
C ARG A 36 -17.89 1.57 2.38
N PHE A 37 -19.03 2.14 2.01
CA PHE A 37 -19.23 3.59 1.99
C PHE A 37 -19.23 4.17 3.40
N ASP A 38 -19.95 3.53 4.33
CA ASP A 38 -20.02 3.97 5.73
C ASP A 38 -18.66 3.88 6.42
N PHE A 39 -17.94 2.77 6.19
CA PHE A 39 -16.56 2.62 6.67
C PHE A 39 -15.62 3.69 6.08
N ALA A 40 -15.77 4.02 4.80
CA ALA A 40 -14.98 5.06 4.15
C ALA A 40 -15.26 6.45 4.73
N LEU A 41 -16.53 6.77 5.03
CA LEU A 41 -16.92 8.01 5.70
C LEU A 41 -16.35 8.10 7.11
N PHE A 42 -16.40 7.00 7.87
CA PHE A 42 -15.78 6.93 9.18
C PHE A 42 -14.27 7.18 9.11
N MET A 43 -13.58 6.55 8.16
CA MET A 43 -12.14 6.77 7.93
C MET A 43 -11.81 8.20 7.48
N LEU A 44 -12.70 8.83 6.70
CA LEU A 44 -12.55 10.22 6.26
C LEU A 44 -12.50 11.21 7.44
N MET A 45 -13.18 10.93 8.54
CA MET A 45 -13.09 11.77 9.76
C MET A 45 -11.66 11.87 10.31
N PHE A 46 -10.86 10.82 10.12
CA PHE A 46 -9.47 10.77 10.60
C PHE A 46 -8.45 11.26 9.57
N ILE A 47 -8.89 11.68 8.37
CA ILE A 47 -7.98 12.04 7.29
C ILE A 47 -7.13 13.27 7.61
N ILE A 48 -7.69 14.27 8.32
CA ILE A 48 -6.96 15.49 8.66
C ILE A 48 -5.84 15.19 9.67
N PRO A 49 -6.12 14.55 10.83
CA PRO A 49 -5.08 14.12 11.75
C PRO A 49 -4.01 13.25 11.08
N PHE A 50 -4.42 12.26 10.28
CA PHE A 50 -3.51 11.37 9.57
C PHE A 50 -2.63 12.14 8.56
N SER A 51 -3.22 13.05 7.80
CA SER A 51 -2.50 13.84 6.80
C SER A 51 -1.45 14.74 7.46
N LEU A 52 -1.81 15.41 8.55
CA LEU A 52 -0.89 16.34 9.24
C LEU A 52 0.23 15.62 10.00
N THR A 53 -0.07 14.46 10.60
CA THR A 53 0.90 13.75 11.44
C THR A 53 1.77 12.77 10.65
N VAL A 54 1.29 12.23 9.52
CA VAL A 54 2.00 11.21 8.73
C VAL A 54 2.36 11.71 7.34
N LEU A 55 1.36 12.12 6.53
CA LEU A 55 1.61 12.44 5.12
C LEU A 55 2.50 13.67 4.96
N VAL A 56 2.13 14.80 5.57
CA VAL A 56 2.86 16.07 5.43
C VAL A 56 4.33 15.92 5.87
N PRO A 57 4.66 15.32 7.02
CA PRO A 57 6.06 15.07 7.40
C PRO A 57 6.83 14.23 6.38
N ILE A 58 6.24 13.16 5.83
CA ILE A 58 6.90 12.32 4.82
C ILE A 58 7.12 13.09 3.51
N PHE A 59 6.14 13.91 3.08
CA PHE A 59 6.29 14.76 1.91
C PHE A 59 7.37 15.84 2.11
N ILE A 60 7.42 16.47 3.28
CA ILE A 60 8.48 17.43 3.64
C ILE A 60 9.85 16.76 3.64
N LEU A 61 9.95 15.55 4.21
CA LEU A 61 11.19 14.77 4.21
C LEU A 61 11.63 14.43 2.79
N GLY A 62 10.70 13.98 1.94
CA GLY A 62 10.96 13.70 0.52
C GLY A 62 11.41 14.95 -0.24
N TYR A 63 10.74 16.08 -0.02
CA TYR A 63 11.13 17.37 -0.60
C TYR A 63 12.53 17.81 -0.13
N TRP A 64 12.83 17.67 1.16
CA TRP A 64 14.15 17.96 1.73
C TRP A 64 15.24 17.08 1.09
N LEU A 65 15.01 15.78 0.91
CA LEU A 65 15.97 14.87 0.26
C LEU A 65 16.27 15.26 -1.19
N VAL A 66 15.27 15.76 -1.92
CA VAL A 66 15.45 16.22 -3.31
C VAL A 66 16.10 17.60 -3.38
N SER A 67 15.65 18.54 -2.54
CA SER A 67 16.15 19.92 -2.54
C SER A 67 17.57 20.05 -1.99
N SER A 68 17.99 19.16 -1.08
CA SER A 68 19.35 19.12 -0.53
C SER A 68 20.41 18.58 -1.48
N GLY A 69 20.04 18.07 -2.66
CA GLY A 69 20.99 17.51 -3.61
C GLY A 69 21.36 16.04 -3.33
N ILE A 70 20.86 15.44 -2.23
CA ILE A 70 21.19 14.07 -1.82
C ILE A 70 20.73 13.07 -2.87
N MET A 71 19.52 13.25 -3.42
CA MET A 71 18.96 12.35 -4.43
C MET A 71 19.66 12.45 -5.80
N GLN A 72 20.21 13.62 -6.14
CA GLN A 72 20.96 13.82 -7.37
C GLN A 72 22.35 13.18 -7.26
N ASN A 73 22.95 13.23 -6.07
CA ASN A 73 24.27 12.67 -5.77
C ASN A 73 24.17 11.41 -4.89
N TYR A 74 23.16 10.56 -5.13
CA TYR A 74 22.85 9.45 -4.23
C TYR A 74 24.00 8.44 -4.12
N GLN A 75 24.81 8.26 -5.17
CA GLN A 75 25.96 7.36 -5.15
C GLN A 75 27.04 7.80 -4.13
N GLN A 76 27.21 9.11 -3.95
CA GLN A 76 28.16 9.67 -2.98
C GLN A 76 27.70 9.44 -1.53
N HIS A 77 26.39 9.31 -1.32
CA HIS A 77 25.76 9.09 -0.01
C HIS A 77 25.43 7.61 0.25
N SER A 78 25.99 6.67 -0.53
CA SER A 78 25.71 5.23 -0.43
C SER A 78 25.91 4.67 0.98
N ARG A 79 26.92 5.14 1.72
CA ARG A 79 27.14 4.73 3.12
C ARG A 79 25.99 5.16 4.04
N ALA A 80 25.48 6.38 3.89
CA ALA A 80 24.34 6.85 4.66
C ALA A 80 23.10 5.99 4.37
N PHE A 81 22.83 5.71 3.09
CA PHE A 81 21.72 4.84 2.70
C PHE A 81 21.87 3.40 3.22
N ASN A 82 23.08 2.84 3.24
CA ASN A 82 23.33 1.52 3.83
C ASN A 82 23.09 1.50 5.35
N ILE A 83 23.52 2.55 6.06
CA ILE A 83 23.25 2.69 7.49
C ILE A 83 21.74 2.80 7.74
N THR A 84 21.06 3.68 7.00
CA THR A 84 19.60 3.81 7.06
C THR A 84 18.91 2.48 6.75
N ALA A 85 19.41 1.70 5.78
CA ALA A 85 18.86 0.40 5.44
C ALA A 85 18.89 -0.57 6.62
N TRP A 86 20.08 -0.84 7.16
CA TRP A 86 20.23 -1.86 8.20
C TRP A 86 19.70 -1.41 9.56
N LEU A 87 19.87 -0.13 9.92
CA LEU A 87 19.27 0.41 11.14
C LEU A 87 17.75 0.48 11.01
N GLY A 88 17.24 0.96 9.88
CA GLY A 88 15.79 1.08 9.64
C GLY A 88 15.10 -0.28 9.61
N ILE A 89 15.68 -1.26 8.92
CA ILE A 89 15.14 -2.63 8.89
C ILE A 89 15.26 -3.30 10.25
N GLY A 90 16.44 -3.23 10.89
CA GLY A 90 16.67 -3.88 12.18
C GLY A 90 15.82 -3.29 13.30
N LEU A 91 15.89 -1.96 13.50
CA LEU A 91 15.10 -1.27 14.53
C LEU A 91 13.61 -1.30 14.18
N GLY A 92 13.25 -1.07 12.92
CA GLY A 92 11.88 -1.14 12.45
C GLY A 92 11.25 -2.49 12.76
N LEU A 93 11.96 -3.59 12.47
CA LEU A 93 11.48 -4.95 12.75
C LEU A 93 11.23 -5.17 14.24
N VAL A 94 12.16 -4.76 15.10
CA VAL A 94 12.03 -4.94 16.55
C VAL A 94 10.88 -4.09 17.10
N ILE A 95 10.78 -2.83 16.69
CA ILE A 95 9.72 -1.92 17.16
C ILE A 95 8.34 -2.38 16.65
N GLU A 96 8.25 -2.74 15.37
CA GLU A 96 7.00 -3.20 14.76
C GLU A 96 6.52 -4.51 15.38
N THR A 97 7.39 -5.51 15.50
CA THR A 97 7.02 -6.81 16.08
C THR A 97 6.71 -6.70 17.57
N SER A 98 7.45 -5.90 18.34
CA SER A 98 7.13 -5.66 19.75
C SER A 98 5.81 -4.91 19.92
N GLY A 99 5.56 -3.87 19.11
CA GLY A 99 4.28 -3.17 19.07
C GLY A 99 3.12 -4.08 18.73
N LEU A 100 3.29 -4.95 17.72
CA LEU A 100 2.29 -5.94 17.34
C LEU A 100 2.03 -6.95 18.47
N LEU A 101 3.08 -7.47 19.12
CA LEU A 101 2.93 -8.41 20.24
C LEU A 101 2.20 -7.77 21.42
N VAL A 102 2.45 -6.48 21.70
CA VAL A 102 1.73 -5.74 22.73
C VAL A 102 0.27 -5.51 22.30
N ALA A 103 0.04 -5.01 21.09
CA ALA A 103 -1.31 -4.70 20.60
C ALA A 103 -2.22 -5.93 20.54
N GLN A 104 -1.67 -7.08 20.14
CA GLN A 104 -2.40 -8.34 20.01
C GLN A 104 -2.46 -9.16 21.30
N HIS A 105 -1.81 -8.71 22.38
CA HIS A 105 -1.87 -9.40 23.65
C HIS A 105 -3.30 -9.32 24.23
N PRO A 106 -3.89 -10.42 24.76
CA PRO A 106 -5.28 -10.42 25.24
C PRO A 106 -5.60 -9.36 26.30
N VAL A 107 -4.61 -8.97 27.11
CA VAL A 107 -4.74 -7.92 28.14
C VAL A 107 -4.91 -6.53 27.53
N SER A 108 -4.39 -6.27 26.34
CA SER A 108 -4.50 -4.97 25.68
C SER A 108 -5.94 -4.64 25.30
N ASN A 109 -6.78 -5.65 25.06
CA ASN A 109 -8.23 -5.47 24.86
C ASN A 109 -8.96 -4.93 26.09
N GLN A 110 -8.36 -5.06 27.28
CA GLN A 110 -8.94 -4.61 28.54
C GLN A 110 -8.30 -3.30 29.03
N VAL A 111 -7.14 -2.93 28.50
CA VAL A 111 -6.31 -1.84 28.98
C VAL A 111 -5.98 -0.90 27.82
N VAL A 112 -6.76 0.17 27.68
CA VAL A 112 -6.67 1.15 26.59
C VAL A 112 -5.24 1.67 26.40
N ILE A 113 -4.50 1.95 27.47
CA ILE A 113 -3.13 2.47 27.35
C ILE A 113 -2.17 1.46 26.71
N LEU A 114 -2.34 0.16 26.97
CA LEU A 114 -1.52 -0.88 26.33
C LEU A 114 -1.87 -1.01 24.84
N GLN A 115 -3.15 -0.89 24.49
CA GLN A 115 -3.58 -0.87 23.10
C GLN A 115 -2.98 0.33 22.35
N VAL A 116 -3.11 1.54 22.90
CA VAL A 116 -2.56 2.78 22.30
C VAL A 116 -1.04 2.70 22.13
N VAL A 117 -0.32 2.22 23.15
CA VAL A 117 1.14 2.06 23.07
C VAL A 117 1.53 0.99 22.06
N GLY A 118 0.83 -0.15 22.04
CA GLY A 118 1.08 -1.23 21.09
C GLY A 118 0.88 -0.81 19.64
N GLU A 119 -0.28 -0.20 19.34
CA GLU A 119 -0.58 0.34 18.00
C GLU A 119 0.39 1.47 17.62
N GLY A 120 0.70 2.38 18.54
CA GLY A 120 1.65 3.46 18.32
C GLY A 120 3.04 2.95 17.94
N LEU A 121 3.56 1.97 18.69
CA LEU A 121 4.83 1.31 18.38
C LEU A 121 4.75 0.58 17.04
N TYR A 122 3.66 -0.12 16.75
CA TYR A 122 3.45 -0.80 15.47
C TYR A 122 3.52 0.17 14.28
N TYR A 123 2.85 1.33 14.36
CA TYR A 123 2.89 2.34 13.30
C TYR A 123 4.26 3.01 13.17
N VAL A 124 4.91 3.37 14.29
CA VAL A 124 6.26 3.93 14.27
C VAL A 124 7.26 2.94 13.67
N GLY A 125 7.16 1.66 14.05
CA GLY A 125 7.96 0.57 13.50
C GLY A 125 7.83 0.47 11.99
N GLN A 126 6.61 0.53 11.45
CA GLN A 126 6.37 0.54 9.99
C GLN A 126 7.03 1.72 9.28
N LEU A 127 7.00 2.93 9.87
CA LEU A 127 7.65 4.10 9.28
C LEU A 127 9.18 3.96 9.28
N VAL A 128 9.76 3.48 10.38
CA VAL A 128 11.21 3.22 10.50
C VAL A 128 11.64 2.12 9.53
N MET A 129 10.86 1.05 9.42
CA MET A 129 11.07 -0.03 8.46
C MET A 129 10.99 0.48 7.01
N SER A 130 10.01 1.35 6.72
CA SER A 130 9.86 1.97 5.40
C SER A 130 11.06 2.83 5.01
N ALA A 131 11.61 3.60 5.97
CA ALA A 131 12.87 4.31 5.77
C ALA A 131 14.05 3.35 5.52
N GLY A 132 14.05 2.19 6.19
CA GLY A 132 14.98 1.09 5.93
C GLY A 132 14.88 0.53 4.51
N TYR A 133 13.68 0.21 4.03
CA TYR A 133 13.47 -0.23 2.65
C TYR A 133 13.89 0.82 1.62
N PHE A 134 13.57 2.10 1.88
CA PHE A 134 14.03 3.20 1.05
C PHE A 134 15.56 3.29 1.01
N GLY A 135 16.23 3.24 2.17
CA GLY A 135 17.68 3.22 2.28
C GLY A 135 18.30 2.03 1.53
N LEU A 136 17.70 0.85 1.65
CA LEU A 136 18.16 -0.35 0.95
C LEU A 136 18.08 -0.19 -0.56
N ILE A 137 16.96 0.31 -1.09
CA ILE A 137 16.79 0.55 -2.53
C ILE A 137 17.81 1.57 -3.03
N MET A 138 18.00 2.69 -2.32
CA MET A 138 18.96 3.72 -2.72
C MET A 138 20.41 3.24 -2.66
N TYR A 139 20.75 2.45 -1.63
CA TYR A 139 22.06 1.81 -1.53
C TYR A 139 22.29 0.85 -2.71
N LEU A 140 21.34 -0.02 -3.02
CA LEU A 140 21.45 -0.93 -4.15
C LEU A 140 21.51 -0.19 -5.48
N LEU A 141 20.75 0.89 -5.67
CA LEU A 141 20.82 1.70 -6.89
C LEU A 141 22.18 2.36 -7.10
N SER A 142 22.97 2.53 -6.05
CA SER A 142 24.33 3.08 -6.13
C SER A 142 25.29 2.12 -6.83
N ASP A 143 24.97 0.83 -6.90
CA ASP A 143 25.70 -0.19 -7.63
C ASP A 143 25.15 -0.37 -9.06
N GLU A 144 26.04 -0.43 -10.05
CA GLU A 144 25.64 -0.49 -11.46
C GLU A 144 24.86 -1.77 -11.82
N LYS A 145 25.24 -2.91 -11.25
CA LYS A 145 24.60 -4.21 -11.52
C LYS A 145 23.15 -4.18 -11.05
N TRP A 146 22.92 -3.65 -9.85
CA TRP A 146 21.57 -3.51 -9.30
C TRP A 146 20.76 -2.44 -10.01
N ARG A 147 21.36 -1.31 -10.40
CA ARG A 147 20.70 -0.30 -11.24
C ARG A 147 20.17 -0.90 -12.55
N LYS A 148 20.96 -1.73 -13.23
CA LYS A 148 20.54 -2.46 -14.44
C LYS A 148 19.37 -3.41 -14.17
N ARG A 149 19.37 -4.11 -13.03
CA ARG A 149 18.26 -4.98 -12.63
C ARG A 149 16.98 -4.19 -12.35
N PHE A 150 17.08 -3.07 -11.65
CA PHE A 150 15.90 -2.23 -11.36
C PHE A 150 15.35 -1.51 -12.59
N ALA A 151 16.18 -1.21 -13.59
CA ALA A 151 15.72 -0.66 -14.86
C ALA A 151 14.65 -1.53 -15.56
N MET A 152 14.66 -2.83 -15.28
CA MET A 152 13.66 -3.79 -15.75
C MET A 152 12.22 -3.47 -15.28
N PHE A 153 12.08 -2.77 -14.14
CA PHE A 153 10.81 -2.31 -13.55
C PHE A 153 10.43 -0.88 -13.96
N ALA A 154 11.32 -0.13 -14.59
CA ALA A 154 11.04 1.26 -15.00
C ALA A 154 9.77 1.42 -15.87
N PRO A 155 9.44 0.49 -16.80
CA PRO A 155 8.18 0.55 -17.54
C PRO A 155 6.94 0.51 -16.64
N MET A 156 6.95 -0.36 -15.62
CA MET A 156 5.86 -0.47 -14.65
C MET A 156 5.68 0.82 -13.85
N GLY A 157 6.80 1.44 -13.43
CA GLY A 157 6.78 2.74 -12.73
C GLY A 157 6.31 3.91 -13.60
N ARG A 158 6.59 3.91 -14.91
CA ARG A 158 6.06 4.93 -15.85
C ARG A 158 4.56 4.81 -16.10
N MET A 159 3.95 3.68 -15.73
CA MET A 159 2.52 3.41 -15.84
C MET A 159 1.90 3.20 -14.45
N ALA A 160 2.36 3.92 -13.42
CA ALA A 160 1.95 3.71 -12.04
C ALA A 160 0.43 3.84 -11.83
N LEU A 161 -0.24 4.84 -12.42
CA LEU A 161 -1.68 5.07 -12.29
C LEU A 161 -2.48 3.98 -13.04
N THR A 162 -2.08 3.68 -14.28
CA THR A 162 -2.69 2.60 -15.06
C THR A 162 -2.56 1.27 -14.33
N ASN A 163 -1.36 0.94 -13.84
CA ASN A 163 -1.11 -0.31 -13.13
C ASN A 163 -1.86 -0.37 -11.81
N TYR A 164 -1.96 0.74 -11.07
CA TYR A 164 -2.74 0.81 -9.84
C TYR A 164 -4.23 0.47 -10.09
N ILE A 165 -4.86 1.12 -11.09
CA ILE A 165 -6.26 0.86 -11.42
C ILE A 165 -6.45 -0.55 -11.98
N MET A 166 -5.55 -1.00 -12.87
CA MET A 166 -5.59 -2.36 -13.41
C MET A 166 -5.48 -3.40 -12.29
N HIS A 167 -4.57 -3.20 -11.32
CA HIS A 167 -4.38 -4.12 -10.20
C HIS A 167 -5.65 -4.19 -9.35
N SER A 168 -6.24 -3.03 -9.04
CA SER A 168 -7.50 -2.94 -8.30
C SER A 168 -8.63 -3.66 -9.03
N VAL A 169 -8.81 -3.44 -10.33
CA VAL A 169 -9.84 -4.10 -11.15
C VAL A 169 -9.63 -5.61 -11.21
N ILE A 170 -8.39 -6.09 -11.37
CA ILE A 170 -8.10 -7.52 -11.39
C ILE A 170 -8.44 -8.14 -10.03
N LEU A 171 -7.95 -7.57 -8.93
CA LEU A 171 -8.19 -8.12 -7.59
C LEU A 171 -9.68 -8.06 -7.21
N SER A 172 -10.35 -6.94 -7.45
CA SER A 172 -11.78 -6.84 -7.16
C SER A 172 -12.57 -7.83 -8.01
N SER A 173 -12.18 -8.08 -9.26
CA SER A 173 -12.86 -9.07 -10.10
C SER A 173 -12.60 -10.52 -9.65
N ILE A 174 -11.42 -10.82 -9.09
CA ILE A 174 -11.14 -12.15 -8.53
C ILE A 174 -11.92 -12.36 -7.22
N PHE A 175 -11.87 -11.39 -6.31
CA PHE A 175 -12.36 -11.60 -4.95
C PHE A 175 -13.83 -11.21 -4.75
N TYR A 176 -14.37 -10.22 -5.46
CA TYR A 176 -15.74 -9.77 -5.23
C TYR A 176 -16.78 -10.58 -6.00
N GLY A 177 -17.96 -10.71 -5.40
CA GLY A 177 -19.09 -11.53 -5.86
C GLY A 177 -19.63 -11.17 -7.23
N TYR A 178 -19.43 -9.93 -7.68
CA TYR A 178 -19.86 -9.50 -9.02
C TYR A 178 -19.12 -10.24 -10.15
N ALA A 179 -18.01 -10.93 -9.86
CA ALA A 179 -17.25 -11.72 -10.83
C ALA A 179 -16.78 -13.06 -10.24
N GLY A 180 -15.66 -13.08 -9.51
CA GLY A 180 -15.06 -14.33 -9.02
C GLY A 180 -15.56 -14.82 -7.66
N GLY A 181 -15.97 -13.91 -6.77
CA GLY A 181 -16.55 -14.25 -5.46
C GLY A 181 -15.62 -14.97 -4.48
N TYR A 182 -14.30 -14.93 -4.68
CA TYR A 182 -13.31 -15.63 -3.83
C TYR A 182 -12.98 -14.93 -2.50
N PHE A 183 -13.74 -13.91 -2.10
CA PHE A 183 -13.54 -13.21 -0.82
C PHE A 183 -13.57 -14.20 0.35
N GLY A 184 -12.54 -14.18 1.20
CA GLY A 184 -12.38 -15.13 2.30
C GLY A 184 -12.08 -16.59 1.90
N GLY A 185 -12.23 -16.97 0.62
CA GLY A 185 -12.15 -18.36 0.15
C GLY A 185 -10.75 -18.87 -0.19
N ILE A 186 -9.77 -17.97 -0.34
CA ILE A 186 -8.38 -18.33 -0.68
C ILE A 186 -7.47 -18.07 0.53
N SER A 187 -6.70 -19.07 0.94
CA SER A 187 -5.73 -18.92 2.03
C SER A 187 -4.58 -17.98 1.67
N ARG A 188 -3.82 -17.51 2.66
CA ARG A 188 -2.81 -16.45 2.50
C ARG A 188 -1.66 -16.83 1.55
N ALA A 189 -1.19 -18.07 1.56
CA ALA A 189 -0.06 -18.48 0.74
C ALA A 189 -0.37 -18.47 -0.78
N PRO A 190 -1.48 -19.07 -1.25
CA PRO A 190 -1.91 -18.93 -2.64
C PRO A 190 -2.22 -17.49 -3.07
N GLN A 191 -2.74 -16.63 -2.17
CA GLN A 191 -2.93 -15.20 -2.48
C GLN A 191 -1.62 -14.53 -2.91
N MET A 192 -0.50 -14.88 -2.29
CA MET A 192 0.81 -14.33 -2.66
C MET A 192 1.24 -14.74 -4.08
N LEU A 193 0.91 -15.97 -4.51
CA LEU A 193 1.16 -16.43 -5.87
C LEU A 193 0.30 -15.65 -6.90
N ILE A 194 -0.95 -15.35 -6.56
CA ILE A 194 -1.83 -14.52 -7.40
C ILE A 194 -1.20 -13.12 -7.59
N VAL A 195 -0.76 -12.48 -6.50
CA VAL A 195 -0.11 -11.16 -6.56
C VAL A 195 1.15 -11.20 -7.42
N LEU A 196 2.00 -12.21 -7.26
CA LEU A 196 3.19 -12.39 -8.09
C LEU A 196 2.85 -12.55 -9.57
N ALA A 197 1.82 -13.35 -9.90
CA ALA A 197 1.35 -13.50 -11.27
C ALA A 197 0.86 -12.18 -11.87
N ILE A 198 0.11 -11.38 -11.10
CA ILE A 198 -0.36 -10.07 -11.54
C ILE A 198 0.81 -9.11 -11.76
N ILE A 199 1.80 -9.06 -10.85
CA ILE A 199 2.98 -8.19 -11.01
C ILE A 199 3.76 -8.57 -12.26
N ILE A 200 4.00 -9.86 -12.51
CA ILE A 200 4.68 -10.33 -13.72
C ILE A 200 3.88 -9.92 -14.96
N PHE A 201 2.57 -10.15 -14.97
CA PHE A 201 1.70 -9.73 -16.07
C PHE A 201 1.79 -8.20 -16.32
N GLN A 202 1.65 -7.38 -15.28
CA GLN A 202 1.71 -5.92 -15.39
C GLN A 202 3.07 -5.41 -15.85
N LEU A 203 4.15 -6.07 -15.43
CA LEU A 203 5.51 -5.75 -15.86
C LEU A 203 5.68 -5.98 -17.37
N GLN A 204 5.20 -7.11 -17.88
CA GLN A 204 5.27 -7.47 -19.29
C GLN A 204 4.33 -6.60 -20.13
N PHE A 205 3.10 -6.37 -19.64
CA PHE A 205 2.14 -5.47 -20.27
C PHE A 205 2.69 -4.04 -20.37
N SER A 206 3.25 -3.50 -19.29
CA SER A 206 3.80 -2.14 -19.27
C SER A 206 4.99 -1.99 -20.23
N ARG A 207 5.83 -3.02 -20.36
CA ARG A 207 6.91 -3.05 -21.36
C ARG A 207 6.37 -3.01 -22.77
N TRP A 208 5.47 -3.94 -23.09
CA TRP A 208 4.87 -4.03 -24.40
C TRP A 208 4.16 -2.72 -24.77
N TRP A 209 3.35 -2.18 -23.87
CA TRP A 209 2.62 -0.93 -24.07
C TRP A 209 3.54 0.25 -24.36
N LEU A 210 4.57 0.46 -23.52
CA LEU A 210 5.49 1.58 -23.69
C LEU A 210 6.48 1.40 -24.84
N ASN A 211 6.52 0.25 -25.51
CA ASN A 211 7.22 0.12 -26.79
C ASN A 211 6.43 0.77 -27.93
N HIS A 212 5.09 0.84 -27.82
CA HIS A 212 4.21 1.40 -28.84
C HIS A 212 3.72 2.83 -28.49
N TYR A 213 3.58 3.14 -27.20
CA TYR A 213 3.01 4.39 -26.70
C TYR A 213 3.97 5.15 -25.77
N ALA A 214 3.80 6.46 -25.68
CA ALA A 214 4.63 7.34 -24.84
C ALA A 214 4.22 7.32 -23.35
N PHE A 215 2.94 7.08 -23.08
CA PHE A 215 2.33 7.09 -21.74
C PHE A 215 1.40 5.91 -21.56
N GLY A 216 1.13 5.52 -20.32
CA GLY A 216 0.00 4.64 -20.04
C GLY A 216 -1.34 5.33 -20.32
N PRO A 217 -2.43 4.57 -20.55
CA PRO A 217 -3.75 5.11 -20.86
C PRO A 217 -4.24 6.15 -19.84
N LEU A 218 -4.15 5.84 -18.55
CA LEU A 218 -4.66 6.72 -17.51
C LEU A 218 -3.72 7.90 -17.24
N GLU A 219 -2.40 7.70 -17.37
CA GLU A 219 -1.43 8.79 -17.30
C GLU A 219 -1.64 9.80 -18.43
N TRP A 220 -1.94 9.32 -19.64
CA TRP A 220 -2.28 10.17 -20.77
C TRP A 220 -3.56 10.96 -20.51
N LEU A 221 -4.62 10.28 -20.05
CA LEU A 221 -5.88 10.95 -19.70
C LEU A 221 -5.67 12.02 -18.63
N TRP A 222 -4.92 11.69 -17.58
CA TRP A 222 -4.60 12.62 -16.50
C TRP A 222 -3.84 13.84 -17.00
N ARG A 223 -2.82 13.65 -17.84
CA ARG A 223 -2.07 14.78 -18.46
C ARG A 223 -2.96 15.64 -19.35
N CYS A 224 -3.82 15.03 -20.15
CA CYS A 224 -4.77 15.77 -20.99
C CYS A 224 -5.70 16.65 -20.14
N LEU A 225 -6.17 16.15 -19.01
CA LEU A 225 -7.00 16.90 -18.07
C LEU A 225 -6.23 17.99 -17.35
N SER A 226 -5.04 17.70 -16.80
CA SER A 226 -4.23 18.68 -16.06
C SER A 226 -3.77 19.85 -16.93
N TYR A 227 -3.32 19.56 -18.16
CA TYR A 227 -2.84 20.59 -19.10
C TYR A 227 -3.95 21.16 -19.98
N LYS A 228 -5.18 20.64 -19.88
CA LYS A 228 -6.34 21.00 -20.72
C LYS A 228 -6.03 20.96 -22.23
N LYS A 229 -5.13 20.06 -22.64
CA LYS A 229 -4.66 19.91 -24.03
C LYS A 229 -4.43 18.44 -24.33
N ILE A 230 -4.94 17.99 -25.48
CA ILE A 230 -4.73 16.62 -25.97
C ILE A 230 -3.24 16.42 -26.27
N GLN A 231 -2.61 15.52 -25.54
CA GLN A 231 -1.22 15.13 -25.72
C GLN A 231 -1.12 14.03 -26.79
N THR A 232 -0.01 13.94 -27.53
CA THR A 232 0.21 12.84 -28.46
C THR A 232 0.54 11.56 -27.68
N MET A 233 -0.18 10.47 -27.99
CA MET A 233 -0.04 9.19 -27.27
C MET A 233 1.01 8.26 -27.89
N ARG A 234 1.21 8.35 -29.22
CA ARG A 234 2.17 7.51 -29.95
C ARG A 234 3.58 8.08 -29.78
N LYS A 235 4.56 7.19 -29.65
CA LYS A 235 5.96 7.57 -29.84
C LYS A 235 6.16 7.91 -31.31
N LEU A 236 6.74 9.08 -31.58
CA LEU A 236 7.30 9.42 -32.89
C LEU A 236 8.53 8.56 -33.18
#